data_AF-A0A956WFT8-F1
#
_entry.id   AF-A0A956WFT8-F1
#
_cell.length_a   1.000
_cell.length_b   1.000
_cell.length_c   1.000
_cell.angle_alpha   90.00
_cell.angle_beta   90.00
_cell.angle_gamma   90.00
#
_symmetry.space_group_name_H-M   'P 1'
#
loop_
_entity.id
_entity.type
_entity.pdbx_description
1 polymer ?
#
loop_
_entity_poly.entity_id
_entity_poly.type
_entity_poly.pdbx_seq_one_letter_code
_entity_poly.pdbx_strand_id
1 'polypeptide(L)'
;MRNRVKLIQRLLGLIVTVALLCAALPALQAAAAPARSGTSPRPVTLMQQDATDATAGSVGQDGTVNGQPRETNDAPADTVNPAAPGQVLLPPSVPGVPGNANPALANGISSTQEATFTAIADTTVFLSSPNSPQTEESIASLAMGGSQNAVALISFSVEGLGDAVVLGARLSFQGAGLNGGPGGSVGVIYGYVTSDGATANDVPSYENALNVHGAPAWFERVEPAGITQVDVTGSISGDGTLTFVLPGQPEQSAAIYSLESGVPPQLILTVGVPA
;
A
#
# COMPACT_ATOMS: atom_id res chain seq x y z
N MET A 1 28.49 30.72 -47.06
CA MET A 1 27.70 29.72 -46.31
C MET A 1 27.63 29.97 -44.79
N ARG A 2 28.49 30.79 -44.16
CA ARG A 2 28.44 31.09 -42.71
C ARG A 2 27.27 31.94 -42.20
N ASN A 3 26.54 32.64 -43.08
CA ASN A 3 25.46 33.56 -42.65
C ASN A 3 24.08 32.90 -42.51
N ARG A 4 23.87 31.67 -43.01
CA ARG A 4 22.58 30.98 -42.89
C ARG A 4 22.39 30.27 -41.54
N VAL A 5 23.48 29.87 -40.89
CA VAL A 5 23.46 29.17 -39.60
C VAL A 5 23.03 30.10 -38.45
N LYS A 6 23.46 31.37 -38.47
CA LYS A 6 23.07 32.36 -37.44
C LYS A 6 21.60 32.77 -37.51
N LEU A 7 20.96 32.67 -38.67
CA LEU A 7 19.55 33.03 -38.84
C LEU A 7 18.62 31.96 -38.26
N ILE A 8 18.95 30.67 -38.46
CA ILE A 8 18.17 29.54 -37.94
C ILE A 8 18.24 29.47 -36.41
N GLN A 9 19.41 29.75 -35.84
CA GLN A 9 19.61 29.73 -34.39
C GLN A 9 18.88 30.89 -33.66
N ARG A 10 18.73 32.06 -34.31
CA ARG A 10 17.90 33.17 -33.80
C ARG A 10 16.41 32.90 -33.92
N LEU A 11 15.98 32.16 -34.95
CA LEU A 11 14.58 31.79 -35.14
C LEU A 11 14.11 30.76 -34.10
N LEU A 12 14.94 29.75 -33.78
CA LEU A 12 14.63 28.80 -32.69
C LEU A 12 14.57 29.49 -31.32
N GLY A 13 15.47 30.42 -31.02
CA GLY A 13 15.43 31.18 -29.76
C GLY A 13 14.16 32.02 -29.60
N LEU A 14 13.66 32.62 -30.69
CA LEU A 14 12.42 33.40 -30.67
C LEU A 14 11.19 32.50 -30.46
N ILE A 15 11.14 31.31 -31.08
CA ILE A 15 10.01 30.37 -30.95
C ILE A 15 9.92 29.82 -29.52
N VAL A 16 11.04 29.48 -28.89
CA VAL A 16 11.07 29.01 -27.49
C VAL A 16 10.65 30.11 -26.51
N THR A 17 10.99 31.37 -26.80
CA THR A 17 10.62 32.50 -25.92
C THR A 17 9.12 32.85 -26.02
N VAL A 18 8.51 32.71 -27.21
CA VAL A 18 7.07 32.94 -27.39
C VAL A 18 6.23 31.81 -26.79
N ALA A 19 6.71 30.56 -26.85
CA ALA A 19 6.04 29.43 -26.21
C ALA A 19 6.05 29.54 -24.67
N LEU A 20 7.14 30.04 -24.06
CA LEU A 20 7.21 30.24 -22.62
C LEU A 20 6.32 31.39 -22.13
N LEU A 21 6.06 32.41 -22.96
CA LEU A 21 5.19 33.53 -22.62
C LEU A 21 3.68 33.17 -22.73
N CYS A 22 3.33 32.15 -23.53
CA CYS A 22 1.93 31.70 -23.68
C CYS A 22 1.48 30.70 -22.60
N ALA A 23 2.40 30.09 -21.84
CA ALA A 23 2.07 29.16 -20.76
C ALA A 23 1.85 29.84 -19.38
N ALA A 24 2.03 31.16 -19.28
CA ALA A 24 1.95 31.91 -18.02
C ALA A 24 0.65 32.71 -17.80
N LEU A 25 -0.36 32.58 -18.67
CA LEU A 25 -1.69 33.17 -18.46
C LEU A 25 -2.77 32.07 -18.47
N PRO A 26 -2.99 31.41 -17.33
CA PRO A 26 -4.28 31.66 -16.65
C PRO A 26 -4.13 31.54 -15.12
N ALA A 27 -3.76 32.63 -14.45
CA ALA A 27 -3.88 32.72 -12.99
C ALA A 27 -4.44 34.07 -12.51
N LEU A 28 -5.10 34.81 -13.41
CA LEU A 28 -5.70 36.11 -13.10
C LEU A 28 -7.21 36.12 -13.43
N GLN A 29 -7.97 35.23 -12.78
CA GLN A 29 -9.43 35.36 -12.70
C GLN A 29 -9.98 34.65 -11.45
N ALA A 30 -9.54 35.11 -10.28
CA ALA A 30 -10.22 34.89 -9.02
C ALA A 30 -10.72 36.25 -8.50
N ALA A 31 -11.97 36.60 -8.81
CA ALA A 31 -12.76 37.58 -8.06
C ALA A 31 -14.20 37.62 -8.59
N ALA A 32 -15.11 36.88 -7.96
CA ALA A 32 -16.48 37.31 -7.68
C ALA A 32 -17.24 36.20 -6.94
N ALA A 33 -17.29 36.28 -5.61
CA ALA A 33 -18.43 35.74 -4.86
C ALA A 33 -19.64 36.68 -5.06
N PRO A 34 -20.88 36.17 -4.90
CA PRO A 34 -21.53 36.46 -3.64
C PRO A 34 -22.24 35.25 -3.00
N ALA A 35 -22.27 35.28 -1.68
CA ALA A 35 -23.02 34.39 -0.80
C ALA A 35 -24.54 34.49 -1.02
N ARG A 36 -25.25 33.34 -0.96
CA ARG A 36 -26.61 33.25 -0.42
C ARG A 36 -26.84 31.91 0.29
N SER A 37 -27.25 32.04 1.54
CA SER A 37 -27.73 31.01 2.44
C SER A 37 -28.99 30.31 1.90
N GLY A 38 -29.08 29.00 2.12
CA GLY A 38 -30.27 28.19 1.84
C GLY A 38 -30.23 26.89 2.65
N THR A 39 -30.94 26.89 3.76
CA THR A 39 -31.18 25.80 4.70
C THR A 39 -31.87 24.59 4.08
N SER A 40 -31.36 23.37 4.31
CA SER A 40 -32.07 22.24 4.96
C SER A 40 -31.43 20.88 4.60
N PRO A 41 -30.83 20.13 5.55
CA PRO A 41 -30.54 18.72 5.33
C PRO A 41 -31.81 17.89 5.58
N ARG A 42 -32.28 17.16 4.56
CA ARG A 42 -33.25 16.07 4.74
C ARG A 42 -32.55 14.91 5.46
N PRO A 43 -33.04 14.44 6.62
CA PRO A 43 -32.52 13.24 7.24
C PRO A 43 -32.95 12.01 6.44
N VAL A 44 -31.99 11.17 6.06
CA VAL A 44 -32.27 9.79 5.65
C VAL A 44 -32.57 9.01 6.92
N THR A 45 -33.82 8.61 7.07
CA THR A 45 -34.27 7.71 8.13
C THR A 45 -33.61 6.35 7.95
N LEU A 46 -32.53 6.09 8.68
CA LEU A 46 -32.12 4.72 8.99
C LEU A 46 -33.07 4.21 10.06
N MET A 47 -33.88 3.21 9.72
CA MET A 47 -34.71 2.50 10.69
C MET A 47 -33.79 1.89 11.74
N GLN A 48 -33.72 2.55 12.89
CA GLN A 48 -33.17 2.05 14.12
C GLN A 48 -34.01 0.82 14.53
N GLN A 49 -33.39 -0.35 14.53
CA GLN A 49 -34.00 -1.54 15.12
C GLN A 49 -34.21 -1.27 16.61
N ASP A 50 -35.49 -1.28 17.02
CA ASP A 50 -35.90 -1.28 18.43
C ASP A 50 -35.23 -2.46 19.14
N ALA A 51 -34.22 -2.16 19.95
CA ALA A 51 -33.84 -2.98 21.09
C ALA A 51 -34.29 -2.24 22.36
N THR A 52 -35.61 -2.14 22.56
CA THR A 52 -36.13 -1.95 23.90
C THR A 52 -35.70 -3.15 24.74
N ASP A 53 -34.73 -2.89 25.61
CA ASP A 53 -34.26 -3.70 26.75
C ASP A 53 -32.87 -4.37 26.65
N ALA A 54 -31.84 -3.59 26.36
CA ALA A 54 -30.48 -3.91 26.83
C ALA A 54 -29.77 -2.63 27.31
N THR A 55 -29.95 -2.29 28.57
CA THR A 55 -29.11 -1.31 29.26
C THR A 55 -27.70 -1.90 29.41
N ALA A 56 -26.77 -1.51 28.54
CA ALA A 56 -25.34 -1.74 28.76
C ALA A 56 -24.87 -0.82 29.90
N GLY A 57 -24.58 -1.41 31.06
CA GLY A 57 -24.05 -0.71 32.23
C GLY A 57 -22.69 -0.07 31.95
N SER A 58 -22.51 1.15 32.44
CA SER A 58 -21.26 1.91 32.38
C SER A 58 -20.18 1.18 33.19
N VAL A 59 -19.03 0.89 32.57
CA VAL A 59 -17.87 0.33 33.27
C VAL A 59 -17.20 1.46 34.05
N GLY A 60 -17.38 1.49 35.38
CA GLY A 60 -16.64 2.39 36.27
C GLY A 60 -15.17 1.96 36.36
N GLN A 61 -14.27 2.92 36.51
CA GLN A 61 -12.81 2.76 36.45
C GLN A 61 -12.18 1.87 37.55
N ASP A 62 -12.96 1.31 38.49
CA ASP A 62 -12.44 0.64 39.69
C ASP A 62 -12.99 -0.79 39.91
N GLY A 63 -13.42 -1.50 38.86
CA GLY A 63 -13.63 -2.95 38.93
C GLY A 63 -14.70 -3.45 39.92
N THR A 64 -15.71 -2.63 40.24
CA THR A 64 -16.82 -3.01 41.12
C THR A 64 -18.12 -3.19 40.32
N VAL A 65 -18.92 -4.21 40.67
CA VAL A 65 -20.30 -4.40 40.18
C VAL A 65 -21.23 -4.22 41.38
N ASN A 66 -22.20 -3.31 41.27
CA ASN A 66 -23.22 -3.03 42.30
C ASN A 66 -22.68 -2.64 43.70
N GLY A 67 -21.53 -1.97 43.77
CA GLY A 67 -21.06 -1.38 45.03
C GLY A 67 -20.65 -2.38 46.12
N GLN A 68 -20.28 -3.62 45.75
CA GLN A 68 -19.67 -4.59 46.65
C GLN A 68 -18.26 -4.97 46.16
N PRO A 69 -17.21 -4.91 47.01
CA PRO A 69 -15.89 -5.42 46.68
C PRO A 69 -15.91 -6.92 46.42
N ARG A 70 -15.05 -7.39 45.50
CA ARG A 70 -14.86 -8.82 45.26
C ARG A 70 -14.02 -9.40 46.40
N GLU A 71 -14.63 -10.21 47.25
CA GLU A 71 -13.94 -10.93 48.34
C GLU A 71 -12.86 -11.87 47.76
N THR A 72 -11.59 -11.61 48.12
CA THR A 72 -10.44 -12.50 47.92
C THR A 72 -10.24 -13.33 49.16
N ASN A 73 -10.35 -14.65 49.06
CA ASN A 73 -10.06 -15.57 50.17
C ASN A 73 -8.61 -16.09 50.07
N ASP A 74 -7.97 -16.18 51.23
CA ASP A 74 -6.54 -16.26 51.53
C ASP A 74 -5.71 -17.43 50.93
N ALA A 75 -4.42 -17.14 50.77
CA ALA A 75 -3.31 -18.09 50.54
C ALA A 75 -2.83 -18.74 51.86
N PRO A 76 -1.89 -19.71 51.80
CA PRO A 76 -0.56 -19.39 52.35
C PRO A 76 0.62 -19.81 51.45
N ALA A 77 1.69 -19.00 51.53
CA ALA A 77 2.99 -19.16 50.88
C ALA A 77 3.80 -20.35 51.42
N ASP A 78 4.73 -20.93 50.65
CA ASP A 78 6.16 -20.52 50.62
C ASP A 78 7.05 -21.50 49.80
N THR A 79 8.26 -21.03 49.46
CA THR A 79 9.48 -21.71 48.97
C THR A 79 9.83 -21.74 47.46
N VAL A 80 10.57 -20.68 47.06
CA VAL A 80 11.80 -20.61 46.21
C VAL A 80 11.99 -21.57 45.01
N ASN A 81 11.94 -21.00 43.79
CA ASN A 81 12.95 -21.22 42.74
C ASN A 81 12.85 -20.12 41.65
N PRO A 82 13.89 -19.29 41.38
CA PRO A 82 13.86 -18.37 40.24
C PRO A 82 14.16 -19.12 38.94
N ALA A 83 13.12 -19.59 38.25
CA ALA A 83 13.24 -20.11 36.89
C ALA A 83 13.19 -18.97 35.85
N ALA A 84 14.04 -19.11 34.84
CA ALA A 84 14.38 -18.14 33.79
C ALA A 84 13.18 -17.57 32.99
N PRO A 85 13.36 -16.44 32.27
CA PRO A 85 12.28 -15.75 31.57
C PRO A 85 11.65 -16.61 30.45
N GLY A 86 10.32 -16.78 30.52
CA GLY A 86 9.45 -16.85 29.34
C GLY A 86 9.35 -18.18 28.59
N GLN A 87 8.72 -19.20 29.18
CA GLN A 87 7.97 -20.18 28.40
C GLN A 87 6.48 -19.90 28.55
N VAL A 88 5.85 -19.43 27.48
CA VAL A 88 4.39 -19.31 27.38
C VAL A 88 3.84 -20.73 27.20
N LEU A 89 3.16 -21.25 28.22
CA LEU A 89 2.36 -22.48 28.07
C LEU A 89 1.21 -22.20 27.10
N LEU A 90 1.25 -22.79 25.91
CA LEU A 90 0.10 -22.81 25.00
C LEU A 90 -1.01 -23.71 25.58
N PRO A 91 -2.29 -23.34 25.42
CA PRO A 91 -3.39 -24.21 25.81
C PRO A 91 -3.39 -25.51 24.99
N PRO A 92 -3.94 -26.61 25.53
CA PRO A 92 -3.97 -27.90 24.83
C PRO A 92 -4.77 -27.80 23.53
N SER A 93 -4.23 -28.38 22.44
CA SER A 93 -4.88 -28.43 21.14
C SER A 93 -6.23 -29.16 21.20
N VAL A 94 -7.28 -28.55 20.63
CA VAL A 94 -8.61 -29.16 20.48
C VAL A 94 -8.60 -30.09 19.27
N PRO A 95 -8.83 -31.41 19.42
CA PRO A 95 -8.93 -32.32 18.28
C PRO A 95 -10.26 -32.13 17.52
N GLY A 96 -10.21 -32.04 16.18
CA GLY A 96 -11.35 -32.46 15.34
C GLY A 96 -11.97 -31.49 14.32
N VAL A 97 -11.25 -30.50 13.77
CA VAL A 97 -11.72 -29.79 12.56
C VAL A 97 -10.76 -30.09 11.41
N PRO A 98 -11.20 -30.68 10.28
CA PRO A 98 -10.37 -30.76 9.08
C PRO A 98 -10.34 -29.36 8.45
N GLY A 99 -9.57 -28.46 9.06
CA GLY A 99 -9.09 -27.26 8.40
C GLY A 99 -7.88 -27.65 7.55
N ASN A 100 -7.70 -26.99 6.40
CA ASN A 100 -6.45 -27.00 5.64
C ASN A 100 -5.30 -26.46 6.51
N ALA A 101 -4.84 -27.25 7.48
CA ALA A 101 -3.70 -26.91 8.30
C ALA A 101 -2.49 -26.91 7.37
N ASN A 102 -1.86 -25.74 7.21
CA ASN A 102 -0.58 -25.65 6.56
C ASN A 102 0.39 -26.61 7.30
N PRO A 103 0.94 -27.66 6.63
CA PRO A 103 1.77 -28.67 7.29
C PRO A 103 2.95 -28.08 8.06
N ALA A 104 3.46 -26.93 7.62
CA ALA A 104 4.56 -26.22 8.28
C ALA A 104 4.17 -25.62 9.65
N LEU A 105 2.91 -25.23 9.86
CA LEU A 105 2.43 -24.81 11.19
C LEU A 105 2.21 -26.02 12.11
N ALA A 106 1.92 -27.19 11.56
CA ALA A 106 1.71 -28.42 12.33
C ALA A 106 3.02 -28.99 12.90
N ASN A 107 4.15 -28.78 12.22
CA ASN A 107 5.48 -29.18 12.68
C ASN A 107 6.18 -28.13 13.58
N GLY A 108 5.60 -26.92 13.67
CA GLY A 108 6.20 -25.79 14.37
C GLY A 108 7.27 -25.08 13.53
N ILE A 109 7.54 -23.82 13.89
CA ILE A 109 8.55 -22.97 13.24
C ILE A 109 9.85 -23.07 14.07
N SER A 110 10.95 -23.49 13.44
CA SER A 110 12.26 -23.62 14.09
C SER A 110 13.04 -22.31 14.16
N SER A 111 12.84 -21.45 13.16
CA SER A 111 13.49 -20.13 13.09
C SER A 111 12.74 -19.19 12.14
N THR A 112 13.02 -17.89 12.23
CA THR A 112 12.53 -16.88 11.30
C THR A 112 13.67 -16.26 10.53
N GLN A 113 13.47 -16.02 9.23
CA GLN A 113 14.42 -15.39 8.34
C GLN A 113 13.77 -14.21 7.60
N GLU A 114 14.58 -13.19 7.27
CA GLU A 114 14.19 -12.14 6.34
C GLU A 114 14.72 -12.45 4.93
N ALA A 115 13.86 -12.29 3.92
CA ALA A 115 14.21 -12.41 2.52
C ALA A 115 13.78 -11.13 1.78
N THR A 116 14.68 -10.57 0.98
CA THR A 116 14.43 -9.32 0.25
C THR A 116 14.55 -9.55 -1.24
N PHE A 117 13.51 -9.16 -1.97
CA PHE A 117 13.41 -9.28 -3.41
C PHE A 117 13.35 -7.88 -4.02
N THR A 118 14.23 -7.60 -4.98
CA THR A 118 14.20 -6.37 -5.76
C THR A 118 13.21 -6.52 -6.91
N ALA A 119 12.53 -5.44 -7.29
CA ALA A 119 11.68 -5.42 -8.47
C ALA A 119 12.47 -5.86 -9.72
N ILE A 120 11.83 -6.69 -10.56
CA ILE A 120 12.44 -7.23 -11.79
C ILE A 120 11.98 -6.49 -13.05
N ALA A 121 10.84 -5.79 -12.97
CA ALA A 121 10.30 -4.96 -14.03
C ALA A 121 9.29 -3.99 -13.41
N ASP A 122 9.21 -2.77 -13.93
CA ASP A 122 8.17 -1.82 -13.58
C ASP A 122 7.77 -0.94 -14.78
N THR A 123 6.59 -0.33 -14.69
CA THR A 123 6.16 0.68 -15.66
C THR A 123 4.99 1.49 -15.11
N THR A 124 4.69 2.60 -15.77
CA THR A 124 3.45 3.35 -15.59
C THR A 124 2.54 3.16 -16.79
N VAL A 125 1.28 2.80 -16.55
CA VAL A 125 0.23 2.83 -17.56
C VAL A 125 -0.78 3.95 -17.28
N PHE A 126 -1.46 4.43 -18.32
CA PHE A 126 -2.40 5.56 -18.20
C PHE A 126 -3.81 5.14 -18.58
N LEU A 127 -4.74 5.12 -17.62
CA LEU A 127 -6.12 4.70 -17.90
C LEU A 127 -6.90 5.75 -18.72
N SER A 128 -6.51 7.03 -18.67
CA SER A 128 -7.11 8.07 -19.53
C SER A 128 -6.66 7.96 -20.99
N SER A 129 -5.53 7.29 -21.24
CA SER A 129 -4.87 7.17 -22.55
C SER A 129 -4.39 5.72 -22.74
N PRO A 130 -5.31 4.75 -22.88
CA PRO A 130 -5.00 3.34 -22.65
C PRO A 130 -4.10 2.68 -23.69
N ASN A 131 -3.80 3.36 -24.80
CA ASN A 131 -2.87 2.92 -25.84
C ASN A 131 -1.52 3.65 -25.78
N SER A 132 -1.33 4.55 -24.81
CA SER A 132 -0.10 5.32 -24.66
C SER A 132 0.82 4.63 -23.66
N PRO A 133 2.03 4.23 -24.07
CA PRO A 133 3.02 3.72 -23.14
C PRO A 133 3.61 4.84 -22.29
N GLN A 134 4.35 4.48 -21.24
CA GLN A 134 5.24 5.39 -20.54
C GLN A 134 6.24 6.02 -21.50
N THR A 135 6.48 7.32 -21.33
CA THR A 135 7.48 8.05 -22.12
C THR A 135 8.88 7.83 -21.58
N GLU A 136 9.89 7.82 -22.47
CA GLU A 136 11.31 7.69 -22.09
C GLU A 136 11.78 8.72 -21.05
N GLU A 137 11.23 9.94 -21.08
CA GLU A 137 11.58 11.01 -20.12
C GLU A 137 11.14 10.71 -18.69
N SER A 138 10.18 9.78 -18.51
CA SER A 138 9.60 9.42 -17.22
C SER A 138 10.08 8.06 -16.72
N ILE A 139 11.06 7.40 -17.37
CA ILE A 139 11.47 6.03 -16.98
C ILE A 139 11.96 5.95 -15.54
N ALA A 140 12.65 6.97 -15.03
CA ALA A 140 13.20 6.99 -13.68
C ALA A 140 12.15 7.16 -12.55
N SER A 141 10.87 7.29 -12.90
CA SER A 141 9.78 7.50 -11.92
C SER A 141 8.47 6.89 -12.39
N LEU A 142 7.78 6.21 -11.48
CA LEU A 142 6.46 5.65 -11.76
C LEU A 142 5.38 6.58 -11.24
N ALA A 143 4.46 6.99 -12.11
CA ALA A 143 3.36 7.88 -11.73
C ALA A 143 2.13 7.08 -11.28
N MET A 144 1.37 7.66 -10.37
CA MET A 144 0.15 7.08 -9.80
C MET A 144 -0.91 8.17 -9.68
N GLY A 145 -2.15 7.87 -10.04
CA GLY A 145 -3.28 8.79 -9.91
C GLY A 145 -3.23 10.00 -10.86
N GLY A 146 -3.80 11.11 -10.39
CA GLY A 146 -3.93 12.38 -11.11
C GLY A 146 -4.85 12.31 -12.34
N SER A 147 -4.88 13.40 -13.10
CA SER A 147 -5.79 13.56 -14.25
C SER A 147 -5.59 12.55 -15.38
N GLN A 148 -4.43 11.88 -15.42
CA GLN A 148 -4.14 10.83 -16.39
C GLN A 148 -4.57 9.43 -15.92
N ASN A 149 -5.06 9.32 -14.67
CA ASN A 149 -5.31 8.05 -14.00
C ASN A 149 -4.11 7.10 -14.17
N ALA A 150 -2.92 7.60 -13.83
CA ALA A 150 -1.70 6.83 -13.95
C ALA A 150 -1.70 5.66 -12.95
N VAL A 151 -1.14 4.53 -13.33
CA VAL A 151 -1.05 3.34 -12.49
C VAL A 151 0.38 2.82 -12.56
N ALA A 152 1.06 2.76 -11.42
CA ALA A 152 2.37 2.14 -11.34
C ALA A 152 2.23 0.62 -11.17
N LEU A 153 3.01 -0.13 -11.95
CA LEU A 153 3.07 -1.59 -11.94
C LEU A 153 4.48 -1.99 -11.53
N ILE A 154 4.62 -2.85 -10.52
CA ILE A 154 5.92 -3.27 -10.00
C ILE A 154 5.94 -4.79 -9.87
N SER A 155 6.78 -5.46 -10.67
CA SER A 155 6.84 -6.91 -10.76
C SER A 155 7.99 -7.48 -9.94
N PHE A 156 7.75 -8.61 -9.28
CA PHE A 156 8.72 -9.34 -8.47
C PHE A 156 8.71 -10.83 -8.84
N SER A 157 9.89 -11.46 -8.79
CA SER A 157 10.00 -12.93 -8.72
C SER A 157 10.36 -13.31 -7.30
N VAL A 158 9.47 -14.02 -6.62
CA VAL A 158 9.71 -14.61 -5.30
C VAL A 158 10.15 -16.04 -5.52
N GLU A 159 11.39 -16.36 -5.14
CA GLU A 159 11.98 -17.68 -5.35
C GLU A 159 12.79 -18.09 -4.11
N GLY A 160 12.87 -19.38 -3.86
CA GLY A 160 13.73 -19.94 -2.82
C GLY A 160 13.10 -19.97 -1.44
N LEU A 161 11.78 -19.83 -1.32
CA LEU A 161 11.08 -20.02 -0.05
C LEU A 161 10.93 -21.51 0.32
N GLY A 162 10.82 -22.40 -0.68
CA GLY A 162 10.66 -23.83 -0.43
C GLY A 162 9.46 -24.14 0.46
N ASP A 163 9.69 -24.85 1.57
CA ASP A 163 8.64 -25.17 2.57
C ASP A 163 8.45 -24.07 3.64
N ALA A 164 9.13 -22.92 3.51
CA ALA A 164 8.98 -21.81 4.44
C ALA A 164 7.59 -21.19 4.38
N VAL A 165 7.09 -20.74 5.54
CA VAL A 165 5.80 -20.06 5.65
C VAL A 165 6.02 -18.56 5.68
N VAL A 166 5.28 -17.81 4.88
CA VAL A 166 5.29 -16.35 4.95
C VAL A 166 4.56 -15.91 6.22
N LEU A 167 5.29 -15.22 7.11
CA LEU A 167 4.77 -14.66 8.37
C LEU A 167 4.50 -13.16 8.25
N GLY A 168 5.19 -12.49 7.33
CA GLY A 168 5.03 -11.08 7.02
C GLY A 168 5.53 -10.77 5.63
N ALA A 169 4.88 -9.84 4.93
CA ALA A 169 5.33 -9.29 3.67
C ALA A 169 5.11 -7.77 3.63
N ARG A 170 6.15 -7.03 3.24
CA ARG A 170 6.10 -5.58 3.10
C ARG A 170 6.56 -5.18 1.71
N LEU A 171 5.69 -4.49 0.99
CA LEU A 171 6.07 -3.76 -0.22
C LEU A 171 6.68 -2.43 0.20
N SER A 172 7.94 -2.20 -0.17
CA SER A 172 8.70 -1.00 0.17
C SER A 172 9.09 -0.24 -1.10
N PHE A 173 8.79 1.06 -1.14
CA PHE A 173 9.16 1.94 -2.26
C PHE A 173 9.42 3.35 -1.74
N GLN A 174 10.18 4.13 -2.51
CA GLN A 174 10.51 5.51 -2.17
C GLN A 174 9.73 6.49 -3.06
N GLY A 175 9.19 7.55 -2.47
CA GLY A 175 8.52 8.61 -3.20
C GLY A 175 9.45 9.42 -4.07
N ALA A 176 8.99 9.75 -5.28
CA ALA A 176 9.68 10.58 -6.25
C ALA A 176 8.97 11.94 -6.43
N GLY A 177 9.60 12.83 -7.20
CA GLY A 177 9.10 14.18 -7.42
C GLY A 177 9.31 15.11 -6.23
N LEU A 178 8.76 16.33 -6.32
CA LEU A 178 9.01 17.39 -5.35
C LEU A 178 7.88 17.61 -4.33
N ASN A 179 6.64 17.21 -4.68
CA ASN A 179 5.44 17.60 -3.93
C ASN A 179 4.77 16.45 -3.19
N GLY A 180 5.18 15.21 -3.46
CA GLY A 180 4.49 14.02 -2.96
C GLY A 180 3.06 13.93 -3.49
N GLY A 181 2.29 13.02 -2.94
CA GLY A 181 0.88 12.87 -3.30
C GLY A 181 0.17 11.86 -2.41
N PRO A 182 -1.17 11.82 -2.43
CA PRO A 182 -1.92 10.84 -1.68
C PRO A 182 -1.60 9.43 -2.20
N GLY A 183 -1.62 8.47 -1.27
CA GLY A 183 -1.52 7.06 -1.60
C GLY A 183 -2.85 6.49 -2.04
N GLY A 184 -3.00 5.18 -1.94
CA GLY A 184 -4.25 4.53 -2.31
C GLY A 184 -4.26 3.04 -2.01
N SER A 185 -5.19 2.36 -2.67
CA SER A 185 -5.28 0.91 -2.63
C SER A 185 -4.06 0.30 -3.31
N VAL A 186 -3.70 -0.90 -2.87
CA VAL A 186 -2.73 -1.73 -3.56
C VAL A 186 -3.47 -2.90 -4.21
N GLY A 187 -3.26 -3.10 -5.49
CA GLY A 187 -3.70 -4.28 -6.22
C GLY A 187 -2.57 -5.29 -6.44
N VAL A 188 -2.93 -6.51 -6.85
CA VAL A 188 -1.99 -7.57 -7.19
C VAL A 188 -2.46 -8.34 -8.42
N ILE A 189 -1.52 -8.72 -9.27
CA ILE A 189 -1.71 -9.64 -10.40
C ILE A 189 -0.73 -10.79 -10.21
N TYR A 190 -1.24 -12.02 -10.09
CA TYR A 190 -0.41 -13.22 -9.97
C TYR A 190 0.01 -13.74 -11.35
N GLY A 191 1.27 -14.20 -11.46
CA GLY A 191 1.81 -14.80 -12.68
C GLY A 191 2.02 -13.81 -13.85
N TYR A 192 2.00 -12.51 -13.58
CA TYR A 192 2.22 -11.46 -14.56
C TYR A 192 3.55 -10.75 -14.29
N VAL A 193 4.22 -10.36 -15.37
CA VAL A 193 5.37 -9.44 -15.35
C VAL A 193 5.06 -8.35 -16.35
N THR A 194 5.09 -7.10 -15.88
CA THR A 194 4.94 -5.97 -16.79
C THR A 194 6.13 -5.88 -17.74
N SER A 195 5.89 -5.46 -18.97
CA SER A 195 6.95 -5.25 -19.97
C SER A 195 7.21 -3.77 -20.22
N ASP A 196 8.42 -3.45 -20.68
CA ASP A 196 8.73 -2.12 -21.18
C ASP A 196 7.77 -1.75 -22.32
N GLY A 197 7.23 -0.52 -22.25
CA GLY A 197 6.27 -0.04 -23.24
C GLY A 197 4.88 -0.69 -23.15
N ALA A 198 4.57 -1.43 -22.08
CA ALA A 198 3.21 -1.88 -21.83
C ALA A 198 2.24 -0.68 -21.77
N THR A 199 1.05 -0.89 -22.31
CA THR A 199 -0.06 0.07 -22.25
C THR A 199 -1.13 -0.43 -21.31
N ALA A 200 -2.11 0.40 -20.94
CA ALA A 200 -3.17 -0.04 -20.04
C ALA A 200 -4.00 -1.21 -20.61
N ASN A 201 -4.07 -1.35 -21.94
CA ASN A 201 -4.75 -2.46 -22.60
C ASN A 201 -4.00 -3.79 -22.51
N ASP A 202 -2.70 -3.77 -22.21
CA ASP A 202 -1.86 -4.97 -22.08
C ASP A 202 -1.90 -5.55 -20.65
N VAL A 203 -2.44 -4.79 -19.69
CA VAL A 203 -2.45 -5.14 -18.27
C VAL A 203 -3.70 -5.97 -17.95
N PRO A 204 -3.54 -7.20 -17.41
CA PRO A 204 -4.67 -7.99 -16.95
C PRO A 204 -5.46 -7.32 -15.83
N SER A 205 -6.68 -7.81 -15.58
CA SER A 205 -7.41 -7.45 -14.36
C SER A 205 -6.62 -7.85 -13.11
N TYR A 206 -6.66 -6.99 -12.09
CA TYR A 206 -6.00 -7.22 -10.81
C TYR A 206 -7.01 -7.39 -9.69
N GLU A 207 -6.56 -8.04 -8.61
CA GLU A 207 -7.30 -8.18 -7.36
C GLU A 207 -6.79 -7.17 -6.32
N ASN A 208 -7.49 -7.00 -5.20
CA ASN A 208 -6.95 -6.23 -4.09
C ASN A 208 -5.83 -7.03 -3.41
N ALA A 209 -4.67 -6.39 -3.21
CA ALA A 209 -3.67 -6.95 -2.32
C ALA A 209 -4.21 -6.95 -0.88
N LEU A 210 -3.80 -7.92 -0.07
CA LEU A 210 -4.32 -8.14 1.29
C LEU A 210 -3.20 -8.02 2.31
N ASN A 211 -3.50 -7.40 3.45
CA ASN A 211 -2.62 -7.33 4.61
C ASN A 211 -2.68 -8.63 5.44
N VAL A 212 -1.96 -8.68 6.56
CA VAL A 212 -1.93 -9.87 7.46
C VAL A 212 -3.30 -10.25 8.03
N HIS A 213 -4.25 -9.32 8.06
CA HIS A 213 -5.62 -9.55 8.55
C HIS A 213 -6.60 -9.94 7.43
N GLY A 214 -6.12 -10.10 6.19
CA GLY A 214 -6.97 -10.40 5.03
C GLY A 214 -7.80 -9.21 4.55
N ALA A 215 -7.50 -7.99 5.00
CA ALA A 215 -8.16 -6.77 4.55
C ALA A 215 -7.37 -6.13 3.38
N PRO A 216 -8.03 -5.37 2.48
CA PRO A 216 -7.34 -4.68 1.39
C PRO A 216 -6.18 -3.81 1.90
N ALA A 217 -5.04 -3.96 1.25
CA ALA A 217 -3.83 -3.19 1.53
C ALA A 217 -3.98 -1.74 1.04
N TRP A 218 -3.48 -0.82 1.85
CA TRP A 218 -3.64 0.62 1.66
C TRP A 218 -2.42 1.37 2.20
N PHE A 219 -2.12 2.53 1.62
CA PHE A 219 -1.14 3.48 2.13
C PHE A 219 -1.65 4.91 1.98
N GLU A 220 -1.31 5.76 2.96
CA GLU A 220 -1.91 7.09 3.10
C GLU A 220 -1.34 8.13 2.13
N ARG A 221 -0.01 8.14 2.00
CA ARG A 221 0.70 9.21 1.31
C ARG A 221 2.07 8.72 0.84
N VAL A 222 2.49 9.28 -0.28
CA VAL A 222 3.87 9.20 -0.76
C VAL A 222 4.54 10.53 -0.48
N GLU A 223 5.55 10.50 0.38
CA GLU A 223 6.40 11.66 0.66
C GLU A 223 7.59 11.70 -0.29
N PRO A 224 8.01 12.88 -0.79
CA PRO A 224 9.23 13.03 -1.58
C PRO A 224 10.44 12.45 -0.85
N ALA A 225 11.17 11.55 -1.52
CA ALA A 225 12.29 10.79 -0.95
C ALA A 225 11.97 10.00 0.33
N GLY A 226 10.71 9.93 0.75
CA GLY A 226 10.25 9.15 1.89
C GLY A 226 10.04 7.69 1.52
N ILE A 227 10.41 6.79 2.42
CA ILE A 227 10.16 5.36 2.26
C ILE A 227 8.73 5.07 2.76
N THR A 228 7.94 4.44 1.90
CA THR A 228 6.62 3.89 2.25
C THR A 228 6.73 2.38 2.32
N GLN A 229 6.16 1.78 3.38
CA GLN A 229 6.04 0.34 3.52
C GLN A 229 4.57 -0.04 3.67
N VAL A 230 4.11 -0.97 2.84
CA VAL A 230 2.72 -1.45 2.83
C VAL A 230 2.70 -2.91 3.21
N ASP A 231 1.87 -3.28 4.19
CA ASP A 231 1.62 -4.68 4.53
C ASP A 231 0.80 -5.35 3.43
N VAL A 232 1.41 -6.35 2.80
CA VAL A 232 0.85 -7.17 1.72
C VAL A 232 0.93 -8.67 2.07
N THR A 233 1.06 -8.99 3.37
CA THR A 233 1.28 -10.35 3.87
C THR A 233 0.22 -11.34 3.37
N GLY A 234 -1.05 -10.93 3.36
CA GLY A 234 -2.15 -11.79 2.92
C GLY A 234 -2.14 -12.10 1.42
N SER A 235 -1.34 -11.39 0.63
CA SER A 235 -1.19 -11.63 -0.81
C SER A 235 -0.02 -12.51 -1.20
N ILE A 236 0.88 -12.85 -0.27
CA ILE A 236 2.07 -13.65 -0.58
C ILE A 236 1.94 -15.02 0.08
N SER A 237 1.71 -16.05 -0.71
CA SER A 237 1.56 -17.43 -0.22
C SER A 237 2.81 -18.30 -0.38
N GLY A 238 3.80 -17.88 -1.17
CA GLY A 238 4.99 -18.66 -1.47
C GLY A 238 5.75 -18.17 -2.70
N ASP A 239 6.54 -19.05 -3.29
CA ASP A 239 7.27 -18.79 -4.53
C ASP A 239 6.32 -18.48 -5.70
N GLY A 240 6.75 -17.59 -6.58
CA GLY A 240 6.03 -17.21 -7.78
C GLY A 240 6.31 -15.79 -8.21
N THR A 241 5.75 -15.45 -9.36
CA THR A 241 5.84 -14.10 -9.93
C THR A 241 4.56 -13.33 -9.64
N LEU A 242 4.69 -12.06 -9.27
CA LEU A 242 3.55 -11.18 -9.06
C LEU A 242 3.87 -9.73 -9.44
N THR A 243 2.83 -8.98 -9.80
CA THR A 243 2.91 -7.54 -10.03
C THR A 243 2.00 -6.82 -9.04
N PHE A 244 2.54 -5.89 -8.26
CA PHE A 244 1.74 -4.96 -7.48
C PHE A 244 1.27 -3.80 -8.36
N VAL A 245 0.03 -3.39 -8.14
CA VAL A 245 -0.66 -2.34 -8.90
C VAL A 245 -0.96 -1.18 -7.97
N LEU A 246 -0.47 0.01 -8.29
CA LEU A 246 -0.64 1.22 -7.47
C LEU A 246 -1.36 2.31 -8.29
N PRO A 247 -2.71 2.37 -8.25
CA PRO A 247 -3.50 3.31 -9.05
C PRO A 247 -3.52 4.74 -8.51
N GLY A 248 -3.13 4.98 -7.26
CA GLY A 248 -3.18 6.31 -6.64
C GLY A 248 -4.62 6.86 -6.48
N GLN A 249 -4.76 8.19 -6.46
CA GLN A 249 -6.06 8.89 -6.42
C GLN A 249 -6.29 9.68 -7.72
N PRO A 250 -7.51 9.73 -8.27
CA PRO A 250 -7.79 10.42 -9.54
C PRO A 250 -7.57 11.95 -9.47
N GLU A 251 -7.73 12.55 -8.29
CA GLU A 251 -7.67 14.01 -8.13
C GLU A 251 -6.24 14.55 -7.99
N GLN A 252 -5.28 13.72 -7.61
CA GLN A 252 -3.91 14.15 -7.31
C GLN A 252 -2.90 13.08 -7.72
N SER A 253 -1.86 13.49 -8.44
CA SER A 253 -0.77 12.60 -8.82
C SER A 253 0.21 12.40 -7.67
N ALA A 254 0.69 11.18 -7.51
CA ALA A 254 1.91 10.84 -6.78
C ALA A 254 2.92 10.22 -7.74
N ALA A 255 4.18 10.16 -7.33
CA ALA A 255 5.21 9.45 -8.05
C ALA A 255 6.11 8.68 -7.08
N ILE A 256 6.62 7.54 -7.51
CA ILE A 256 7.60 6.74 -6.80
C ILE A 256 8.81 6.51 -7.71
N TYR A 257 9.96 6.19 -7.12
CA TYR A 257 11.15 5.85 -7.88
C TYR A 257 10.99 4.48 -8.56
N SER A 258 11.42 4.40 -9.83
CA SER A 258 11.44 3.17 -10.62
C SER A 258 12.71 2.35 -10.38
N LEU A 259 12.83 1.21 -11.06
CA LEU A 259 14.03 0.38 -11.08
C LEU A 259 15.24 1.13 -11.68
N GLU A 260 15.04 2.04 -12.64
CA GLU A 260 16.11 2.83 -13.27
C GLU A 260 16.61 4.00 -12.40
N SER A 261 15.93 4.30 -11.28
CA SER A 261 16.29 5.40 -10.39
C SER A 261 17.56 5.15 -9.55
N GLY A 262 17.99 3.89 -9.45
CA GLY A 262 19.03 3.45 -8.50
C GLY A 262 18.54 3.14 -7.09
N VAL A 263 17.25 3.38 -6.78
CA VAL A 263 16.59 2.98 -5.52
C VAL A 263 15.33 2.17 -5.86
N PRO A 264 15.51 0.91 -6.31
CA PRO A 264 14.40 0.11 -6.80
C PRO A 264 13.43 -0.26 -5.67
N PRO A 265 12.13 -0.42 -5.98
CA PRO A 265 11.17 -1.02 -5.05
C PRO A 265 11.61 -2.40 -4.59
N GLN A 266 11.27 -2.74 -3.35
CA GLN A 266 11.61 -4.00 -2.70
C GLN A 266 10.37 -4.68 -2.11
N LEU A 267 10.34 -6.01 -2.18
CA LEU A 267 9.43 -6.85 -1.43
C LEU A 267 10.24 -7.55 -0.33
N ILE A 268 9.90 -7.26 0.93
CA ILE A 268 10.60 -7.77 2.11
C ILE A 268 9.69 -8.77 2.80
N LEU A 269 10.12 -10.02 2.90
CA LEU A 269 9.38 -11.11 3.53
C LEU A 269 10.04 -11.49 4.86
N THR A 270 9.22 -11.71 5.88
CA THR A 270 9.59 -12.49 7.06
C THR A 270 9.01 -13.88 6.90
N VAL A 271 9.86 -14.90 6.90
CA VAL A 271 9.47 -16.29 6.69
C VAL A 271 9.83 -17.15 7.89
N GLY A 272 8.97 -18.10 8.23
CA GLY A 272 9.21 -19.13 9.23
C GLY A 272 9.68 -20.41 8.56
N VAL A 273 10.85 -20.90 8.97
CA VAL A 273 11.36 -22.19 8.52
C VAL A 273 10.75 -23.29 9.39
N PRO A 274 10.16 -24.35 8.80
CA PRO A 274 9.62 -25.47 9.56
C PRO A 274 10.72 -26.15 10.41
N ALA A 275 10.31 -26.81 11.50
CA ALA A 275 11.20 -27.62 12.33
C ALA A 275 11.46 -29.03 11.77
#